data_AF-A0A4Q5QRM9-F1
#
_entry.id   AF-A0A4Q5QRM9-F1
#
_cell.length_a   1.000
_cell.length_b   1.000
_cell.length_c   1.000
_cell.angle_alpha   90.00
_cell.angle_beta   90.00
_cell.angle_gamma   90.00
#
_symmetry.space_group_name_H-M   'P 1'
#
loop_
_entity.id
_entity.type
_entity.pdbx_description
1 polymer ?
#
loop_
_entity_poly.entity_id
_entity_poly.type
_entity_poly.pdbx_seq_one_letter_code
_entity_poly.pdbx_strand_id
1 'polypeptide(L)'
;MDFIGTILWPLKWVVSAILVGFHWIFENLGMDPSAGITWVLSIIFLTFVVRAALIPIFVRQIKSQRRMLEVAPQLKKIQDKYKGKKDQFSREAMSRETMALYKETGTNPLSSCLPLLIQMPIFFSLYSVLHEAQINKTGLGLLTD
;
A
#
# COMPACT_ATOMS: atom_id res chain seq x y z
N MET A 1 -22.77 9.53 4.06
CA MET A 1 -21.48 8.83 4.19
C MET A 1 -20.80 8.88 2.84
N ASP A 2 -19.62 9.47 2.80
CA ASP A 2 -18.77 9.56 1.62
C ASP A 2 -18.24 8.17 1.21
N PHE A 3 -17.92 8.01 -0.08
CA PHE A 3 -17.41 6.76 -0.65
C PHE A 3 -16.15 6.27 0.07
N ILE A 4 -15.29 7.20 0.50
CA ILE A 4 -14.04 6.93 1.22
C ILE A 4 -14.34 6.39 2.63
N GLY A 5 -15.28 6.99 3.36
CA GLY A 5 -15.72 6.51 4.67
C GLY A 5 -16.24 5.07 4.68
N THR A 6 -16.94 4.66 3.62
CA THR A 6 -17.49 3.28 3.50
C THR A 6 -16.38 2.24 3.32
N ILE A 7 -15.33 2.57 2.56
CA ILE A 7 -14.16 1.69 2.34
C ILE A 7 -13.26 1.61 3.57
N LEU A 8 -13.12 2.71 4.32
CA LEU A 8 -12.27 2.76 5.50
C LEU A 8 -12.90 2.12 6.73
N TRP A 9 -14.22 1.99 6.79
CA TRP A 9 -14.94 1.51 7.96
C TRP A 9 -14.47 0.12 8.46
N PRO A 10 -14.32 -0.92 7.61
CA PRO A 10 -13.81 -2.22 8.06
C PRO A 10 -12.36 -2.14 8.57
N LEU A 11 -11.52 -1.31 7.94
CA LEU A 11 -10.14 -1.13 8.35
C LEU A 11 -10.05 -0.46 9.73
N LYS A 12 -10.87 0.58 9.97
CA LYS A 12 -10.96 1.26 11.28
C LYS A 12 -11.37 0.29 12.38
N TRP A 13 -12.35 -0.57 12.10
CA TRP A 13 -12.80 -1.59 13.03
C TRP A 13 -11.67 -2.57 13.41
N VAL A 14 -10.92 -3.06 12.41
CA VAL A 14 -9.78 -3.97 12.65
C VAL A 14 -8.68 -3.29 13.47
N VAL A 15 -8.31 -2.07 13.11
CA VAL A 15 -7.26 -1.31 13.85
C VAL A 15 -7.66 -1.08 15.30
N SER A 16 -8.91 -0.67 15.53
CA SER A 16 -9.44 -0.45 16.88
C SER A 16 -9.48 -1.75 17.69
N ALA A 17 -9.94 -2.85 17.11
CA ALA A 17 -9.99 -4.14 17.79
C ALA A 17 -8.60 -4.63 18.23
N ILE A 18 -7.59 -4.48 17.36
CA ILE A 18 -6.21 -4.87 17.67
C ILE A 18 -5.63 -3.97 18.76
N LEU A 19 -5.85 -2.66 18.68
CA LEU A 19 -5.29 -1.69 19.62
C LEU A 19 -5.88 -1.86 21.02
N VAL A 20 -7.20 -2.00 21.14
CA VAL A 20 -7.88 -2.29 22.41
C VAL A 20 -7.46 -3.65 22.95
N GLY A 21 -7.31 -4.65 22.09
CA GLY A 21 -6.84 -5.98 22.48
C GLY A 21 -5.46 -5.95 23.14
N PHE A 22 -4.49 -5.24 22.53
CA PHE A 22 -3.16 -5.10 23.13
C PHE A 22 -3.15 -4.22 24.37
N HIS A 23 -3.93 -3.13 24.39
CA HIS A 23 -4.03 -2.26 25.56
C HIS A 23 -4.60 -3.02 26.77
N TRP A 24 -5.66 -3.82 26.56
CA TRP A 24 -6.23 -4.72 27.56
C TRP A 24 -5.21 -5.77 28.02
N ILE A 25 -4.40 -6.34 27.12
CA ILE A 25 -3.33 -7.28 27.50
C ILE A 25 -2.31 -6.59 28.42
N PHE A 26 -1.87 -5.38 28.10
CA PHE A 26 -0.89 -4.66 28.92
C PHE A 26 -1.45 -4.23 30.28
N GLU A 27 -2.73 -3.87 30.35
CA GLU A 27 -3.42 -3.62 31.61
C GLU A 27 -3.43 -4.88 32.49
N ASN A 28 -3.78 -6.04 31.94
CA ASN A 28 -3.75 -7.31 32.69
C ASN A 28 -2.32 -7.76 33.07
N LEU A 29 -1.30 -7.21 32.42
CA LEU A 29 0.11 -7.41 32.79
C LEU A 29 0.59 -6.41 33.88
N GLY A 30 -0.32 -5.59 34.41
CA GLY A 30 -0.04 -4.66 35.51
C GLY A 30 0.44 -3.27 35.07
N MET A 31 0.30 -2.92 33.79
CA MET A 31 0.60 -1.57 33.30
C MET A 31 -0.58 -0.62 33.55
N ASP A 32 -0.28 0.63 33.90
CA ASP A 32 -1.31 1.66 34.08
C ASP A 32 -2.01 1.96 32.74
N PRO A 33 -3.34 1.84 32.64
CA PRO A 33 -4.12 2.15 31.44
C PRO A 33 -3.98 3.60 30.97
N SER A 34 -3.79 4.52 31.91
CA SER A 34 -3.68 5.96 31.67
C SER A 34 -2.27 6.39 31.27
N ALA A 35 -1.27 5.51 31.46
CA ALA A 35 0.10 5.83 31.12
C ALA A 35 0.32 5.81 29.60
N GLY A 36 0.95 6.88 29.09
CA GLY A 36 1.27 6.99 27.66
C GLY A 36 2.14 5.83 27.12
N ILE A 37 2.94 5.18 27.97
CA ILE A 37 3.76 4.04 27.57
C ILE A 37 2.94 2.80 27.17
N THR A 38 1.81 2.57 27.83
CA THR A 38 0.87 1.47 27.54
C THR A 38 0.25 1.66 26.14
N TRP A 39 -0.05 2.91 25.78
CA TRP A 39 -0.53 3.28 24.45
C TRP A 39 0.55 3.13 23.38
N VAL A 40 1.78 3.60 23.65
CA VAL A 40 2.91 3.46 22.72
C VAL A 40 3.20 1.99 22.41
N LEU A 41 3.22 1.12 23.43
CA LEU A 41 3.43 -0.32 23.23
C LEU A 41 2.30 -0.95 22.41
N SER A 42 1.05 -0.55 22.64
CA SER A 42 -0.10 -1.03 21.87
C SER A 42 0.02 -0.67 20.39
N ILE A 43 0.51 0.53 20.07
CA ILE A 43 0.75 0.97 18.68
C ILE A 43 1.92 0.20 18.03
N ILE A 44 2.98 -0.06 18.78
CA ILE A 44 4.12 -0.86 18.29
C ILE A 44 3.64 -2.29 17.93
N PHE A 45 2.84 -2.92 18.79
CA PHE A 45 2.32 -4.26 18.49
C PHE A 45 1.29 -4.26 17.36
N LEU A 46 0.43 -3.24 17.29
CA LEU A 46 -0.45 -3.03 16.14
C LEU A 46 0.34 -2.99 14.83
N THR A 47 1.44 -2.23 14.78
CA THR A 47 2.28 -2.15 13.57
C THR A 47 2.91 -3.49 13.22
N PHE A 48 3.38 -4.27 14.20
CA PHE A 48 3.88 -5.63 13.94
C PHE A 48 2.81 -6.55 13.37
N VAL A 49 1.61 -6.56 13.95
CA VAL A 49 0.49 -7.40 13.46
C VAL A 49 0.10 -7.03 12.04
N VAL A 50 -0.07 -5.73 11.76
CA VAL A 50 -0.42 -5.27 10.41
C VAL A 50 0.69 -5.62 9.41
N ARG A 51 1.96 -5.39 9.76
CA ARG A 51 3.09 -5.75 8.89
C ARG A 51 3.14 -7.25 8.61
N ALA A 52 2.95 -8.08 9.63
CA ALA A 52 2.91 -9.53 9.50
C ALA A 52 1.76 -9.99 8.59
N ALA A 53 0.55 -9.46 8.79
CA ALA A 53 -0.61 -9.76 7.96
C ALA A 53 -0.43 -9.38 6.48
N LEU A 54 0.34 -8.31 6.21
CA LEU A 54 0.62 -7.85 4.85
C LEU A 54 1.79 -8.59 4.17
N ILE A 55 2.59 -9.41 4.86
CA ILE A 55 3.69 -10.20 4.28
C ILE A 55 3.28 -10.96 3.01
N PRO A 56 2.21 -11.78 2.98
CA PRO A 56 1.85 -12.55 1.78
C PRO A 56 1.54 -11.64 0.58
N ILE A 57 0.97 -10.46 0.83
CA ILE A 57 0.70 -9.46 -0.20
C ILE A 57 2.02 -8.87 -0.71
N PHE A 58 2.92 -8.46 0.19
CA PHE A 58 4.24 -7.95 -0.17
C PHE A 58 5.07 -8.97 -0.95
N VAL A 59 5.04 -10.25 -0.57
CA VAL A 59 5.72 -11.33 -1.30
C VAL A 59 5.20 -11.44 -2.74
N ARG A 60 3.87 -11.37 -2.94
CA ARG A 60 3.27 -11.37 -4.28
C ARG A 60 3.70 -10.14 -5.09
N GLN A 61 3.75 -8.96 -4.46
CA GLN A 61 4.23 -7.73 -5.09
C GLN A 61 5.71 -7.83 -5.50
N ILE A 62 6.59 -8.33 -4.63
CA ILE A 62 8.01 -8.52 -4.92
C ILE A 62 8.21 -9.51 -6.07
N LYS A 63 7.48 -10.64 -6.07
CA LYS A 63 7.55 -11.63 -7.15
C LYS A 63 7.12 -11.03 -8.50
N SER A 64 6.13 -10.14 -8.51
CA SER A 64 5.73 -9.44 -9.73
C SER A 64 6.81 -8.50 -10.25
N GLN A 65 7.45 -7.74 -9.35
CA GLN A 65 8.55 -6.83 -9.71
C GLN A 65 9.76 -7.59 -10.24
N ARG A 66 10.10 -8.75 -9.67
CA ARG A 66 11.20 -9.58 -10.15
C ARG A 66 10.98 -10.09 -11.58
N ARG A 67 9.77 -10.53 -11.92
CA ARG A 67 9.43 -10.91 -13.31
C ARG A 67 9.62 -9.76 -14.30
N MET A 68 9.34 -8.53 -13.89
CA MET A 68 9.61 -7.36 -14.72
C MET A 68 11.11 -7.16 -15.02
N LEU A 69 11.99 -7.44 -14.05
CA LEU A 69 13.44 -7.40 -14.26
C LEU A 69 13.91 -8.45 -15.27
N GLU A 70 13.28 -9.62 -15.29
CA GLU A 70 13.57 -10.70 -16.25
C GLU A 70 13.12 -10.35 -17.68
N VAL A 71 12.05 -9.55 -17.83
CA VAL A 71 11.54 -9.08 -19.13
C VAL A 71 12.31 -7.88 -19.68
N ALA A 72 12.94 -7.08 -18.82
CA ALA A 72 13.72 -5.90 -19.18
C ALA A 72 14.73 -6.09 -20.35
N PRO A 73 15.55 -7.17 -20.41
CA PRO A 73 16.46 -7.37 -21.54
C PRO A 73 15.73 -7.64 -22.87
N GLN A 74 14.59 -8.34 -22.85
CA GLN A 74 13.80 -8.61 -24.06
C GLN A 74 13.12 -7.34 -24.56
N LEU A 75 12.60 -6.53 -23.63
CA LEU A 75 12.08 -5.21 -23.93
C LEU A 75 13.14 -4.32 -24.59
N LYS A 76 14.38 -4.37 -24.09
CA LYS A 76 15.51 -3.63 -24.69
C LYS A 76 15.80 -4.06 -26.12
N LYS A 77 15.73 -5.37 -26.44
CA LYS A 77 15.88 -5.85 -27.82
C LYS A 77 14.81 -5.29 -28.77
N ILE A 78 13.56 -5.21 -28.31
CA ILE A 78 12.46 -4.58 -29.07
C ILE A 78 12.77 -3.09 -29.26
N GLN A 79 13.16 -2.38 -28.21
CA GLN A 79 13.52 -0.96 -28.31
C GLN A 79 14.69 -0.70 -29.28
N ASP A 80 15.71 -1.55 -29.24
CA ASP A 80 16.87 -1.46 -30.14
C ASP A 80 16.48 -1.75 -31.61
N LYS A 81 15.56 -2.70 -31.86
CA LYS A 81 15.02 -3.00 -33.20
C LYS A 81 14.31 -1.81 -33.86
N TYR A 82 13.67 -0.96 -33.05
CA TYR A 82 12.95 0.24 -33.52
C TYR A 82 13.71 1.55 -33.25
N LYS A 83 14.94 1.48 -32.75
CA LYS A 83 15.74 2.65 -32.41
C LYS A 83 15.98 3.52 -33.65
N GLY A 84 15.72 4.82 -33.52
CA GLY A 84 15.87 5.78 -34.61
C GLY A 84 14.69 5.84 -35.59
N LYS A 85 13.71 4.92 -35.51
CA LYS A 85 12.48 4.96 -36.31
C LYS A 85 11.45 5.87 -35.63
N LYS A 86 11.02 6.92 -36.34
CA LYS A 86 10.06 7.92 -35.83
C LYS A 86 8.71 7.89 -36.56
N ASP A 87 8.58 7.04 -37.56
CA ASP A 87 7.33 6.84 -38.29
C ASP A 87 6.25 6.26 -37.37
N GLN A 88 5.00 6.69 -37.60
CA GLN A 88 3.85 6.29 -36.78
C GLN A 88 3.66 4.77 -36.80
N PHE A 89 3.84 4.14 -37.97
CA PHE A 89 3.77 2.68 -38.13
C PHE A 89 4.79 1.94 -37.27
N SER A 90 6.06 2.39 -37.21
CA SER A 90 7.07 1.78 -36.35
C SER A 90 6.78 1.94 -34.86
N ARG A 91 6.19 3.07 -34.44
CA ARG A 91 5.77 3.26 -33.04
C ARG A 91 4.62 2.33 -32.67
N GLU A 92 3.65 2.16 -33.55
CA GLU A 92 2.54 1.23 -33.37
C GLU A 92 3.03 -0.22 -33.35
N ALA A 93 3.93 -0.60 -34.26
CA ALA A 93 4.53 -1.93 -34.30
C ALA A 93 5.32 -2.22 -33.01
N MET A 94 6.14 -1.27 -32.54
CA MET A 94 6.86 -1.38 -31.28
C MET A 94 5.93 -1.56 -30.08
N SER A 95 4.82 -0.80 -30.03
CA SER A 95 3.81 -0.92 -28.98
C SER A 95 3.14 -2.31 -28.98
N ARG A 96 2.78 -2.81 -30.17
CA ARG A 96 2.20 -4.15 -30.33
C ARG A 96 3.16 -5.26 -29.93
N GLU A 97 4.42 -5.20 -30.36
CA GLU A 97 5.44 -6.19 -29.97
C GLU A 97 5.72 -6.15 -28.46
N THR A 98 5.76 -4.96 -27.87
CA THR A 98 5.93 -4.78 -26.42
C THR A 98 4.76 -5.40 -25.64
N MET A 99 3.52 -5.17 -26.08
CA MET A 99 2.33 -5.76 -25.45
C MET A 99 2.26 -7.28 -25.67
N ALA A 100 2.67 -7.77 -26.83
CA ALA A 100 2.78 -9.20 -27.09
C ALA A 100 3.80 -9.86 -26.15
N LEU A 101 4.98 -9.25 -25.98
CA LEU A 101 6.00 -9.70 -25.05
C LEU A 101 5.47 -9.77 -23.60
N TYR A 102 4.75 -8.75 -23.14
CA TYR A 102 4.13 -8.77 -21.81
C TYR A 102 3.10 -9.89 -21.66
N LYS A 103 2.32 -10.16 -22.71
CA LYS A 103 1.32 -11.24 -22.72
C LYS A 103 1.97 -12.63 -22.71
N GLU A 104 2.99 -12.85 -23.53
CA GLU A 104 3.74 -14.12 -23.61
C GLU A 104 4.49 -14.42 -22.31
N THR A 105 5.09 -13.40 -21.69
CA THR A 105 5.83 -13.54 -20.43
C THR A 105 4.92 -13.51 -19.20
N GLY A 106 3.60 -13.32 -19.36
CA GLY A 106 2.64 -13.24 -18.26
C GLY A 106 2.93 -12.10 -17.27
N THR A 107 3.59 -11.03 -17.73
CA THR A 107 4.06 -9.92 -16.90
C THR A 107 3.18 -8.69 -17.14
N ASN A 108 2.74 -8.00 -16.08
CA ASN A 108 1.87 -6.83 -16.18
C ASN A 108 2.65 -5.54 -15.84
N PRO A 109 2.77 -4.55 -16.75
CA PRO A 109 3.45 -3.28 -16.49
C PRO A 109 2.85 -2.48 -15.32
N LEU A 110 1.55 -2.65 -15.05
CA LEU A 110 0.87 -1.98 -13.94
C LEU A 110 1.23 -2.56 -12.57
N SER A 111 1.87 -3.73 -12.53
CA SER A 111 2.30 -4.33 -11.26
C SER A 111 3.42 -3.53 -10.57
N SER A 112 4.15 -2.70 -11.31
CA SER A 112 5.20 -1.81 -10.77
C SER A 112 4.65 -0.50 -10.19
N CYS A 113 3.49 0.00 -10.64
CA CYS A 113 2.86 1.20 -10.07
C CYS A 113 1.84 0.87 -8.96
N LEU A 114 1.45 -0.40 -8.83
CA LEU A 114 0.54 -0.89 -7.79
C LEU A 114 0.98 -0.53 -6.35
N PRO A 115 2.27 -0.57 -5.97
CA PRO A 115 2.70 -0.16 -4.63
C PRO A 115 2.41 1.32 -4.33
N LEU A 116 2.63 2.19 -5.32
CA LEU A 116 2.33 3.62 -5.23
C LEU A 116 0.83 3.86 -5.09
N LEU A 117 0.01 3.16 -5.87
CA LEU A 117 -1.45 3.26 -5.79
C LEU A 117 -2.00 2.82 -4.42
N ILE A 118 -1.40 1.82 -3.78
CA ILE A 118 -1.78 1.38 -2.42
C ILE A 118 -1.27 2.36 -1.34
N GLN A 119 -0.10 2.97 -1.57
CA GLN A 119 0.50 3.91 -0.62
C GLN A 119 -0.25 5.25 -0.57
N MET A 120 -0.81 5.70 -1.71
CA MET A 120 -1.51 7.00 -1.79
C MET A 120 -2.68 7.11 -0.80
N PRO A 121 -3.63 6.16 -0.70
CA PRO A 121 -4.71 6.20 0.29
C PRO A 121 -4.21 6.21 1.73
N ILE A 122 -3.18 5.43 2.06
CA ILE A 122 -2.61 5.36 3.41
C ILE A 122 -2.00 6.71 3.78
N PHE A 123 -1.26 7.32 2.85
CA PHE A 123 -0.67 8.63 3.03
C PHE A 123 -1.73 9.73 3.22
N PHE A 124 -2.77 9.75 2.38
CA PHE A 124 -3.87 10.71 2.55
C PHE A 124 -4.61 10.52 3.87
N SER A 125 -4.85 9.28 4.31
CA SER A 125 -5.46 9.02 5.61
C SER A 125 -4.61 9.56 6.76
N LEU A 126 -3.29 9.36 6.73
CA LEU A 126 -2.37 9.88 7.75
C LEU A 126 -2.35 11.41 7.73
N TYR A 127 -2.24 12.01 6.54
CA TYR A 127 -2.23 13.46 6.36
C TYR A 127 -3.52 14.10 6.86
N SER A 128 -4.69 13.56 6.50
CA SER A 128 -5.98 14.06 6.96
C SER A 128 -6.11 14.01 8.48
N VAL A 129 -5.71 12.90 9.12
CA VAL A 129 -5.76 12.77 10.59
C VAL A 129 -4.85 13.80 11.28
N LEU A 130 -3.61 13.98 10.80
CA LEU A 130 -2.68 14.94 11.38
C LEU A 130 -3.13 16.40 11.14
N HIS A 131 -3.62 16.70 9.94
CA HIS A 131 -4.11 18.03 9.58
C HIS A 131 -5.37 18.42 10.38
N GLU A 132 -6.30 17.47 10.58
CA GLU A 132 -7.53 17.70 11.34
C GLU A 132 -7.27 17.79 12.85
N ALA A 133 -6.33 16.99 13.38
CA ALA A 133 -5.85 17.10 14.76
C ALA A 133 -5.19 18.47 15.03
N GLN A 134 -4.44 19.02 14.07
CA GLN A 134 -3.85 20.36 14.18
C GLN A 134 -4.91 21.47 14.21
N ILE A 135 -6.06 21.27 13.57
CA ILE A 135 -7.10 22.30 13.39
C ILE A 135 -8.26 22.13 14.40
N ASN A 136 -8.14 21.21 15.38
CA ASN A 136 -9.19 20.90 16.37
C ASN A 136 -10.57 20.62 15.73
N LYS A 137 -10.59 19.98 14.55
CA LYS A 137 -11.85 19.55 13.92
C LYS A 137 -12.30 18.23 14.54
N THR A 138 -13.30 18.30 15.39
CA THR A 138 -13.94 17.15 16.04
C THR A 138 -14.79 16.37 15.05
N GLY A 139 -14.24 15.29 14.50
CA GLY A 139 -15.04 14.36 13.72
C GLY A 139 -14.24 13.37 12.90
N LEU A 140 -13.71 12.31 13.52
CA LEU A 140 -13.82 10.92 13.07
C LEU A 140 -12.94 9.94 13.88
N GLY A 141 -13.48 9.49 15.02
CA GLY A 141 -13.11 8.25 15.69
C GLY A 141 -12.12 8.40 16.84
N LEU A 142 -12.51 7.86 18.02
CA LEU A 142 -11.83 7.54 19.29
C LEU A 142 -10.64 8.40 19.82
N LEU A 143 -10.05 9.29 19.04
CA LEU A 143 -9.07 10.31 19.45
C LEU A 143 -9.76 11.60 19.91
N THR A 144 -11.07 11.53 20.13
CA THR A 144 -11.83 12.58 20.80
C THR A 144 -11.92 12.19 22.26
N ASP A 145 -10.82 12.39 22.97
CA ASP A 145 -10.86 12.76 24.38
C ASP A 145 -10.62 14.27 24.46
#